data_AF-A0A9P1GH01-F1
#
_entry.id   AF-A0A9P1GH01-F1
#
_cell.length_a   1.000
_cell.length_b   1.000
_cell.length_c   1.000
_cell.angle_alpha   90.00
_cell.angle_beta   90.00
_cell.angle_gamma   90.00
#
_symmetry.space_group_name_H-M   'P 1'
#
loop_
_entity.id
_entity.type
_entity.pdbx_description
1 polymer ?
#
loop_
_entity_poly.entity_id
_entity_poly.type
_entity_poly.pdbx_seq_one_letter_code
_entity_poly.pdbx_strand_id
1 'polypeptide(L)'
;MHVQILVFDTEVPLMRGAQLMCYLHTETLTATLVRLEKLIVKGEAQERRPKCLVKGNNAIVWLQLNEKALGLSLLRFPYLRMQLALFHGMLWIWALSCLNVLSAQNSGCAAQSFDQSSQLQIARNVTDTSGPRVPLVEWLPLDTGVRSKEYVSEWTSPRDLAILPPPHRAKWSDGTEFGLFSAIPSFGEDGNFIALLMTRDVGEHQGEMHDMFCSGPNRAHLTKVRVHRRSLLCAWPKEEAHKESFEVFLEDPEGNILVKVLARRKTGLLKKYHSVACVRDIFVKSEETPAATKQLVEWMEWSNLHGIEHFFVYTFKGTDDVVKDVLMPYLKAGLATRIHMDLTRGPESPHFEVSQEEFRQSQVVRDCLYRAKNHATWVMPSVDIDEYFHLNSHVFPDGKVPQDFLRTGWDAIVKSQGKKTSEVHSISFLRFRFAPAPFGNLTISSSWREPQLQQRKGNRNQPALPKFVMNAHKVYDLWWHSVYNFDEGAPYDIRLNETIGALNHYRPPLHVDHNRDTFLATIFDDKLASDSSMLEEAIRKRFGEHLSNLMKRVSEKHPATRPSVQSS
;
A
#
# COMPACT_ATOMS: atom_id res chain seq x y z
N MET A 1 24.33 32.32 2.82
CA MET A 1 24.58 30.98 3.40
C MET A 1 25.33 30.13 2.40
N HIS A 2 26.46 29.52 2.78
CA HIS A 2 27.16 28.54 1.94
C HIS A 2 26.52 27.17 2.12
N VAL A 3 26.11 26.53 1.03
CA VAL A 3 25.52 25.19 1.05
C VAL A 3 26.06 24.32 -0.06
N GLN A 4 26.13 23.01 0.19
CA GLN A 4 26.36 22.02 -0.84
C GLN A 4 25.01 21.55 -1.39
N ILE A 5 24.83 21.64 -2.71
CA ILE A 5 23.61 21.24 -3.41
C ILE A 5 23.92 20.17 -4.44
N LEU A 6 22.96 19.27 -4.65
CA LEU A 6 22.94 18.29 -5.74
C LEU A 6 21.75 18.61 -6.64
N VAL A 7 22.00 18.85 -7.93
CA VAL A 7 20.98 19.29 -8.88
C VAL A 7 20.28 18.09 -9.49
N PHE A 8 18.97 17.96 -9.24
CA PHE A 8 18.11 16.94 -9.83
C PHE A 8 17.18 17.55 -10.88
N ASP A 9 16.85 16.75 -11.90
CA ASP A 9 15.72 16.95 -12.83
C ASP A 9 15.35 18.41 -13.11
N THR A 10 16.29 19.15 -13.72
CA THR A 10 16.04 20.52 -14.17
C THR A 10 16.30 20.62 -15.67
N GLU A 11 15.34 21.20 -16.39
CA GLU A 11 15.47 21.54 -17.81
C GLU A 11 16.24 22.84 -18.02
N VAL A 12 16.22 23.74 -17.02
CA VAL A 12 16.85 25.06 -17.07
C VAL A 12 18.10 25.07 -16.21
N PRO A 13 19.30 25.34 -16.77
CA PRO A 13 20.52 25.43 -15.99
C PRO A 13 20.43 26.47 -14.88
N LEU A 14 20.88 26.12 -13.67
CA LEU A 14 20.94 27.07 -12.56
C LEU A 14 22.12 28.01 -12.74
N MET A 15 21.82 29.30 -12.90
CA MET A 15 22.82 30.37 -13.07
C MET A 15 22.84 31.29 -11.85
N ARG A 16 23.92 32.07 -11.72
CA ARG A 16 23.96 33.18 -10.75
C ARG A 16 22.76 34.11 -10.97
N GLY A 17 22.04 34.41 -9.90
CA GLY A 17 20.81 35.20 -9.91
C GLY A 17 19.52 34.38 -9.94
N ALA A 18 19.58 33.06 -10.11
CA ALA A 18 18.40 32.20 -10.09
C ALA A 18 17.63 32.34 -8.76
N GLN A 19 16.30 32.50 -8.86
CA GLN A 19 15.40 32.45 -7.71
C GLN A 19 15.01 31.00 -7.45
N LEU A 20 15.12 30.59 -6.19
CA LEU A 20 14.86 29.23 -5.73
C LEU A 20 13.84 29.27 -4.58
N MET A 21 12.95 28.27 -4.53
CA MET A 21 12.25 27.96 -3.29
C MET A 21 13.09 26.96 -2.49
N CYS A 22 13.36 27.27 -1.24
CA CYS A 22 14.11 26.44 -0.30
C CYS A 22 13.15 25.89 0.76
N TYR A 23 13.06 24.58 0.85
CA TYR A 23 12.28 23.89 1.89
C TYR A 23 13.24 23.49 3.02
N LEU A 24 13.16 24.18 4.15
CA LEU A 24 13.99 23.94 5.33
C LEU A 24 13.09 23.42 6.45
N HIS A 25 13.15 22.11 6.73
CA HIS A 25 12.27 21.43 7.68
C HIS A 25 10.78 21.68 7.39
N THR A 26 10.14 22.55 8.16
CA THR A 26 8.72 22.91 8.06
C THR A 26 8.49 24.23 7.35
N GLU A 27 9.55 24.96 6.99
CA GLU A 27 9.47 26.29 6.39
C GLU A 27 9.76 26.28 4.90
N THR A 28 9.06 27.13 4.15
CA THR A 28 9.33 27.41 2.74
C THR A 28 9.82 28.84 2.61
N LEU A 29 11.04 29.01 2.14
CA LEU A 29 11.70 30.30 1.97
C LEU A 29 12.00 30.55 0.49
N THR A 30 12.04 31.81 0.07
CA THR A 30 12.60 32.17 -1.23
C THR A 30 14.07 32.56 -1.07
N ALA A 31 14.91 32.12 -2.00
CA ALA A 31 16.34 32.36 -1.97
C ALA A 31 16.86 32.74 -3.37
N THR A 32 17.86 33.61 -3.40
CA THR A 32 18.61 33.95 -4.62
C THR A 32 19.95 33.22 -4.62
N LEU A 33 20.28 32.56 -5.73
CA LEU A 33 21.60 31.96 -5.96
C LEU A 33 22.65 33.04 -6.29
N VAL A 34 23.31 33.57 -5.28
CA VAL A 34 24.20 34.74 -5.42
C VAL A 34 25.53 34.38 -6.06
N ARG A 35 26.04 33.17 -5.79
CA ARG A 35 27.34 32.72 -6.32
C ARG A 35 27.45 31.21 -6.42
N LEU A 36 28.08 30.75 -7.50
CA LEU A 36 28.52 29.37 -7.71
C LEU A 36 30.00 29.28 -7.30
N GLU A 37 30.30 28.64 -6.16
CA GLU A 37 31.66 28.64 -5.61
C GLU A 37 32.52 27.52 -6.19
N LYS A 38 32.12 26.25 -6.06
CA LYS A 38 32.92 25.11 -6.52
C LYS A 38 32.03 23.98 -7.02
N LEU A 39 32.42 23.32 -8.10
CA LEU A 39 31.84 22.03 -8.50
C LEU A 39 32.54 20.91 -7.72
N ILE A 40 31.80 19.90 -7.28
CA ILE A 40 32.32 18.71 -6.61
C ILE A 40 32.21 17.54 -7.59
N VAL A 41 33.35 16.98 -7.98
CA VAL A 41 33.43 15.83 -8.90
C VAL A 41 34.16 14.72 -8.17
N LYS A 42 33.50 13.56 -8.01
CA LYS A 42 34.05 12.40 -7.28
C LYS A 42 34.53 12.74 -5.85
N GLY A 43 33.83 13.65 -5.18
CA GLY A 43 34.16 14.08 -3.81
C GLY A 43 35.18 15.22 -3.71
N GLU A 44 35.81 15.63 -4.83
CA GLU A 44 36.82 16.68 -4.83
C GLU A 44 36.27 18.00 -5.38
N ALA A 45 36.55 19.10 -4.66
CA ALA A 45 36.13 20.43 -5.04
C ALA A 45 37.06 21.02 -6.10
N GLN A 46 36.51 21.29 -7.28
CA GLN A 46 37.23 21.87 -8.41
C GLN A 46 37.62 23.33 -8.11
N GLU A 47 38.81 23.75 -8.54
CA GLU A 47 39.30 25.13 -8.33
C GLU A 47 38.54 26.15 -9.20
N ARG A 48 38.13 25.75 -10.39
CA ARG A 48 37.43 26.63 -11.32
C ARG A 48 35.96 26.78 -10.94
N ARG A 49 35.51 28.03 -10.81
CA ARG A 49 34.10 28.36 -10.59
C ARG A 49 33.24 27.95 -11.80
N PRO A 50 32.16 27.18 -11.61
CA PRO A 50 31.27 26.84 -12.71
C PRO A 50 30.42 28.06 -13.11
N LYS A 51 30.11 28.18 -14.42
CA LYS A 51 29.26 29.27 -14.95
C LYS A 51 27.76 29.02 -14.72
N CYS A 52 27.36 27.75 -14.78
CA CYS A 52 26.01 27.27 -14.49
C CYS A 52 26.11 25.87 -13.87
N LEU A 53 24.99 25.38 -13.31
CA LEU A 53 24.84 24.00 -12.86
C LEU A 53 23.72 23.32 -13.65
N VAL A 54 23.94 22.08 -14.06
CA VAL A 54 22.98 21.23 -14.77
C VAL A 54 22.63 19.99 -13.95
N LYS A 55 21.62 19.23 -14.40
CA LYS A 55 21.23 17.95 -13.80
C LYS A 55 22.45 17.06 -13.55
N GLY A 56 22.55 16.54 -12.32
CA GLY A 56 23.64 15.68 -11.84
C GLY A 56 24.84 16.41 -11.23
N ASN A 57 24.91 17.75 -11.31
CA ASN A 57 26.00 18.50 -10.68
C ASN A 57 25.87 18.54 -9.15
N ASN A 58 26.97 18.28 -8.46
CA ASN A 58 27.15 18.54 -7.03
C ASN A 58 28.01 19.80 -6.88
N ALA A 59 27.58 20.81 -6.14
CA ALA A 59 28.31 22.08 -6.04
C ALA A 59 28.14 22.78 -4.69
N ILE A 60 29.17 23.51 -4.28
CA ILE A 60 29.10 24.47 -3.19
C ILE A 60 28.63 25.80 -3.79
N VAL A 61 27.55 26.34 -3.23
CA VAL A 61 26.93 27.59 -3.67
C VAL A 61 26.69 28.54 -2.51
N TRP A 62 26.51 29.82 -2.82
CA TRP A 62 26.11 30.85 -1.86
C TRP A 62 24.69 31.31 -2.16
N LEU A 63 23.78 31.08 -1.21
CA LEU A 63 22.38 31.49 -1.27
C LEU A 63 22.12 32.70 -0.37
N GLN A 64 21.32 33.65 -0.86
CA GLN A 64 20.78 34.76 -0.06
C GLN A 64 19.28 34.55 0.11
N LEU A 65 18.85 34.36 1.36
CA LEU A 65 17.43 34.22 1.69
C LEU A 65 16.75 35.59 1.59
N ASN A 66 15.57 35.64 0.98
CA ASN A 66 14.76 36.86 0.88
C ASN A 66 13.89 36.98 2.13
N GLU A 67 14.35 37.72 3.14
CA GLU A 67 13.63 37.89 4.41
C GLU A 67 12.29 38.64 4.26
N LYS A 68 12.11 39.43 3.18
CA LYS A 68 10.89 40.24 2.97
C LYS A 68 9.61 39.44 2.72
N ALA A 69 9.70 38.16 2.38
CA ALA A 69 8.52 37.31 2.15
C ALA A 69 7.88 36.80 3.47
N LEU A 70 8.61 36.89 4.57
CA LEU A 70 8.10 36.60 5.91
C LEU A 70 7.80 37.93 6.59
N GLY A 71 6.52 38.28 6.74
CA GLY A 71 6.05 39.41 7.55
C GLY A 71 6.31 39.24 9.06
N LEU A 72 7.40 38.58 9.44
CA LEU A 72 7.82 38.27 10.79
C LEU A 72 9.27 38.72 10.93
N SER A 73 9.50 39.77 11.72
CA SER A 73 10.85 40.25 12.00
C SER A 73 11.65 39.13 12.68
N LEU A 74 12.77 38.74 12.06
CA LEU A 74 13.77 37.79 12.58
C LEU A 74 14.44 38.21 13.91
N LEU A 75 14.01 39.31 14.53
CA LEU A 75 14.43 39.75 15.86
C LEU A 75 13.84 38.92 17.02
N ARG A 76 12.93 37.97 16.78
CA ARG A 76 12.28 37.18 17.85
C ARG A 76 12.80 35.75 18.07
N PHE A 77 13.76 35.26 17.29
CA PHE A 77 14.29 33.90 17.46
C PHE A 77 15.82 33.85 17.46
N PRO A 78 16.48 34.08 18.60
CA PRO A 78 17.94 33.91 18.72
C PRO A 78 18.40 32.46 18.45
N TYR A 79 17.50 31.48 18.58
CA TYR A 79 17.78 30.06 18.31
C TYR A 79 18.08 29.74 16.84
N LEU A 80 17.47 30.45 15.87
CA LEU A 80 17.66 30.16 14.45
C LEU A 80 19.05 30.60 13.94
N ARG A 81 19.59 31.69 14.49
CA ARG A 81 20.98 32.12 14.21
C ARG A 81 22.01 31.10 14.72
N MET A 82 21.72 30.42 15.83
CA MET A 82 22.63 29.45 16.42
C MET A 82 22.60 28.09 15.70
N GLN A 83 21.44 27.65 15.19
CA GLN A 83 21.34 26.41 14.41
C GLN A 83 21.90 26.54 12.99
N LEU A 84 21.77 27.70 12.34
CA LEU A 84 22.34 27.95 11.01
C LEU A 84 23.88 28.04 11.00
N ALA A 85 24.51 28.32 12.13
CA ALA A 85 25.97 28.37 12.25
C ALA A 85 26.61 26.97 12.45
N LEU A 86 25.82 25.94 12.80
CA LEU A 86 26.32 24.62 13.19
C LEU A 86 26.06 23.50 12.17
N PHE A 87 25.44 23.80 11.03
CA PHE A 87 25.17 22.81 9.98
C PHE A 87 26.11 22.93 8.78
N HIS A 88 27.18 22.14 8.77
CA HIS A 88 27.91 21.74 7.55
C HIS A 88 27.29 20.45 6.97
N GLY A 89 25.98 20.48 6.69
CA GLY A 89 25.23 19.34 6.15
C GLY A 89 24.69 19.59 4.74
N MET A 90 24.66 18.54 3.90
CA MET A 90 24.08 18.55 2.56
C MET A 90 22.63 19.03 2.58
N LEU A 91 22.30 20.05 1.80
CA LEU A 91 20.95 20.59 1.68
C LEU A 91 20.31 20.12 0.36
N TRP A 92 19.12 19.51 0.46
CA TRP A 92 18.36 19.07 -0.69
C TRP A 92 17.45 20.22 -1.17
N ILE A 93 17.70 20.76 -2.36
CA ILE A 93 16.89 21.83 -2.94
C ILE A 93 16.19 21.31 -4.20
N TRP A 94 14.87 21.42 -4.20
CA TRP A 94 14.04 21.22 -5.39
C TRP A 94 13.77 22.58 -6.05
N ALA A 95 14.21 22.77 -7.29
CA ALA A 95 13.93 23.98 -8.05
C ALA A 95 12.75 23.74 -9.01
N LEU A 96 11.59 24.30 -8.70
CA LEU A 96 10.52 24.49 -9.69
C LEU A 96 10.73 25.83 -10.39
N SER A 97 11.05 25.81 -11.68
CA SER A 97 11.10 27.00 -12.51
C SER A 97 9.67 27.43 -12.90
N CYS A 98 9.15 28.46 -12.23
CA CYS A 98 7.99 29.21 -12.73
C CYS A 98 8.48 30.30 -13.70
N LEU A 99 8.10 30.21 -14.98
CA LEU A 99 8.36 31.24 -15.98
C LEU A 99 7.55 32.50 -15.68
N ASN A 100 8.24 33.61 -15.38
CA ASN A 100 7.80 34.94 -15.78
C ASN A 100 8.89 35.51 -16.70
N VAL A 101 8.57 35.61 -17.99
CA VAL A 101 9.46 36.16 -19.02
C VAL A 101 9.52 37.67 -18.86
N LEU A 102 10.65 38.19 -18.37
CA LEU A 102 11.11 39.54 -18.68
C LEU A 102 12.55 39.44 -19.18
N SER A 103 12.78 40.03 -20.34
CA SER A 103 13.94 39.82 -21.20
C SER A 103 15.26 40.27 -20.56
N ALA A 104 16.30 39.45 -20.66
CA ALA A 104 17.68 39.92 -20.62
C ALA A 104 18.58 39.01 -21.50
N GLN A 105 19.46 39.67 -22.24
CA GLN A 105 20.19 39.19 -23.40
C GLN A 105 21.32 38.18 -23.10
N ASN A 106 21.54 37.29 -24.07
CA ASN A 106 22.78 36.63 -24.51
C ASN A 106 23.88 36.30 -23.48
N SER A 107 24.02 35.01 -23.18
CA SER A 107 25.34 34.38 -23.11
C SER A 107 25.23 32.88 -23.42
N GLY A 108 25.79 32.46 -24.55
CA GLY A 108 25.73 31.09 -25.05
C GLY A 108 26.49 30.07 -24.20
N CYS A 109 25.87 28.92 -24.00
CA CYS A 109 26.50 27.68 -23.57
C CYS A 109 26.18 26.63 -24.64
N ALA A 110 27.16 26.30 -25.49
CA ALA A 110 27.03 25.22 -26.46
C ALA A 110 27.29 23.88 -25.75
N ALA A 111 26.33 22.96 -25.85
CA ALA A 111 26.51 21.57 -25.45
C ALA A 111 27.04 20.77 -26.65
N GLN A 112 28.17 20.07 -26.46
CA GLN A 112 28.67 19.08 -27.42
C GLN A 112 27.85 17.78 -27.26
N SER A 113 27.16 17.38 -28.33
CA SER A 113 26.53 16.06 -28.44
C SER A 113 27.57 15.01 -28.82
N PHE A 114 27.65 13.92 -28.06
CA PHE A 114 28.34 12.70 -28.46
C PHE A 114 27.36 11.83 -29.26
N ASP A 115 27.68 11.62 -30.52
CA ASP A 115 27.05 10.67 -31.44
C ASP A 115 27.76 9.32 -31.33
N GLN A 116 27.01 8.23 -31.18
CA GLN A 116 27.46 6.88 -31.49
C GLN A 116 26.29 6.07 -32.04
N SER A 117 26.13 6.16 -33.36
CA SER A 117 25.57 5.11 -34.20
C SER A 117 26.52 3.91 -34.28
N SER A 118 26.01 2.70 -34.03
CA SER A 118 26.56 1.50 -34.67
C SER A 118 25.45 0.45 -34.77
N GLN A 119 24.88 0.35 -35.97
CA GLN A 119 24.13 -0.79 -36.44
C GLN A 119 25.05 -1.99 -36.57
N LEU A 120 24.59 -3.16 -36.13
CA LEU A 120 25.21 -4.44 -36.47
C LEU A 120 24.10 -5.41 -36.86
N GLN A 121 23.92 -5.56 -38.16
CA GLN A 121 23.20 -6.68 -38.78
C GLN A 121 24.04 -7.94 -38.58
N ILE A 122 23.46 -8.98 -37.99
CA ILE A 122 23.95 -10.34 -38.13
C ILE A 122 22.78 -11.21 -38.57
N ALA A 123 22.81 -11.57 -39.86
CA ALA A 123 22.09 -12.70 -40.39
C ALA A 123 22.77 -13.99 -39.90
N ARG A 124 22.00 -14.94 -39.37
CA ARG A 124 22.40 -16.36 -39.32
C ARG A 124 21.21 -17.24 -39.66
N ASN A 125 21.38 -17.94 -40.78
CA ASN A 125 20.69 -19.16 -41.15
C ASN A 125 20.82 -20.19 -40.02
N VAL A 126 19.72 -20.82 -39.63
CA VAL A 126 19.74 -22.09 -38.91
C VAL A 126 18.86 -23.06 -39.67
N THR A 127 19.52 -24.12 -40.12
CA THR A 127 18.99 -25.32 -40.75
C THR A 127 18.20 -26.17 -39.76
N ASP A 128 17.01 -26.52 -40.22
CA ASP A 128 16.25 -27.77 -40.01
C ASP A 128 16.90 -28.87 -39.15
N THR A 129 16.25 -29.21 -38.04
CA THR A 129 16.23 -30.59 -37.49
C THR A 129 14.85 -30.88 -36.92
N SER A 130 14.24 -31.91 -37.49
CA SER A 130 12.95 -32.51 -37.20
C SER A 130 12.80 -33.02 -35.76
N GLY A 131 11.72 -32.59 -35.10
CA GLY A 131 11.15 -33.16 -33.87
C GLY A 131 9.63 -32.98 -33.87
N PRO A 132 8.84 -33.83 -33.18
CA PRO A 132 7.40 -33.92 -33.39
C PRO A 132 6.68 -32.64 -32.94
N ARG A 133 5.90 -32.06 -33.86
CA ARG A 133 5.06 -30.89 -33.63
C ARG A 133 3.89 -31.25 -32.72
N VAL A 134 3.92 -30.78 -31.48
CA VAL A 134 2.73 -30.66 -30.63
C VAL A 134 1.97 -29.41 -31.09
N PRO A 135 0.63 -29.46 -31.30
CA PRO A 135 -0.11 -28.27 -31.73
C PRO A 135 -0.13 -27.24 -30.58
N LEU A 136 0.59 -26.14 -30.78
CA LEU A 136 0.50 -24.95 -29.94
C LEU A 136 -0.81 -24.25 -30.28
N VAL A 137 -1.84 -24.40 -29.44
CA VAL A 137 -3.07 -23.61 -29.54
C VAL A 137 -2.78 -22.24 -28.95
N GLU A 138 -2.44 -21.29 -29.82
CA GLU A 138 -2.32 -19.89 -29.47
C GLU A 138 -3.74 -19.29 -29.41
N TRP A 139 -4.26 -19.09 -28.20
CA TRP A 139 -5.53 -18.40 -28.00
C TRP A 139 -5.31 -16.90 -28.15
N LEU A 140 -5.57 -16.37 -29.35
CA LEU A 140 -5.95 -14.97 -29.51
C LEU A 140 -7.28 -14.74 -28.79
N PRO A 141 -7.47 -13.59 -28.11
CA PRO A 141 -8.74 -13.29 -27.47
C PRO A 141 -9.86 -13.31 -28.50
N LEU A 142 -10.91 -14.10 -28.23
CA LEU A 142 -12.13 -14.13 -29.04
C LEU A 142 -12.73 -12.71 -29.08
N ASP A 143 -12.60 -12.06 -30.24
CA ASP A 143 -13.31 -10.82 -30.57
C ASP A 143 -14.80 -11.16 -30.76
N THR A 144 -15.51 -11.30 -29.64
CA THR A 144 -16.97 -11.41 -29.64
C THR A 144 -17.52 -10.04 -30.00
N GLY A 145 -17.92 -9.86 -31.26
CA GLY A 145 -18.44 -8.62 -31.87
C GLY A 145 -19.73 -8.05 -31.27
N VAL A 146 -19.89 -8.11 -29.95
CA VAL A 146 -20.86 -7.33 -29.20
C VAL A 146 -20.25 -5.93 -29.03
N ARG A 147 -20.84 -4.92 -29.68
CA ARG A 147 -20.57 -3.50 -29.40
C ARG A 147 -20.78 -3.27 -27.91
N SER A 148 -19.71 -3.31 -27.15
CA SER A 148 -19.71 -3.01 -25.74
C SER A 148 -20.09 -1.54 -25.57
N LYS A 149 -21.11 -1.29 -24.75
CA LYS A 149 -21.34 0.02 -24.15
C LYS A 149 -20.00 0.52 -23.63
N GLU A 150 -19.67 1.78 -23.91
CA GLU A 150 -18.44 2.46 -23.47
C GLU A 150 -17.98 1.91 -22.12
N TYR A 151 -16.99 1.01 -22.15
CA TYR A 151 -16.32 0.60 -20.93
C TYR A 151 -15.70 1.86 -20.39
N VAL A 152 -16.20 2.34 -19.25
CA VAL A 152 -15.50 3.33 -18.42
C VAL A 152 -14.06 2.85 -18.37
N SER A 153 -13.14 3.62 -18.96
CA SER A 153 -11.75 3.22 -19.11
C SER A 153 -11.25 2.78 -17.75
N GLU A 154 -10.87 1.51 -17.59
CA GLU A 154 -10.44 0.99 -16.30
C GLU A 154 -9.31 1.88 -15.78
N TRP A 155 -9.55 2.51 -14.63
CA TRP A 155 -8.59 3.42 -14.01
C TRP A 155 -7.25 2.70 -13.86
N THR A 156 -6.17 3.33 -14.33
CA THR A 156 -4.78 2.90 -14.11
C THR A 156 -3.99 3.99 -13.38
N SER A 157 -2.93 3.59 -12.67
CA SER A 157 -2.01 4.47 -11.96
C SER A 157 -0.56 3.97 -12.12
N PRO A 158 0.44 4.87 -12.22
CA PRO A 158 1.85 4.47 -12.14
C PRO A 158 2.17 3.69 -10.84
N ARG A 159 1.38 3.91 -9.78
CA ARG A 159 1.49 3.24 -8.47
C ARG A 159 0.59 1.99 -8.35
N ASP A 160 0.07 1.47 -9.46
CA ASP A 160 -0.55 0.15 -9.49
C ASP A 160 0.52 -0.91 -9.25
N LEU A 161 0.51 -1.55 -8.09
CA LEU A 161 1.42 -2.64 -7.79
C LEU A 161 1.06 -3.90 -8.60
N ALA A 162 -0.24 -4.14 -8.79
CA ALA A 162 -0.74 -5.23 -9.64
C ALA A 162 -2.14 -4.93 -10.18
N ILE A 163 -2.44 -5.52 -11.34
CA ILE A 163 -3.77 -5.65 -11.90
C ILE A 163 -3.99 -7.15 -12.07
N LEU A 164 -4.89 -7.71 -11.28
CA LEU A 164 -5.14 -9.15 -11.18
C LEU A 164 -6.33 -9.51 -12.08
N PRO A 165 -6.15 -10.42 -13.05
CA PRO A 165 -7.24 -10.89 -13.89
C PRO A 165 -8.20 -11.78 -13.07
N PRO A 166 -9.33 -12.21 -13.67
CA PRO A 166 -10.17 -13.25 -13.07
C PRO A 166 -9.36 -14.52 -12.75
N PRO A 167 -9.76 -15.31 -11.73
CA PRO A 167 -9.01 -16.46 -11.31
C PRO A 167 -8.83 -17.49 -12.44
N HIS A 168 -7.59 -17.95 -12.64
CA HIS A 168 -7.28 -19.03 -13.57
C HIS A 168 -7.78 -20.35 -13.01
N ARG A 169 -8.73 -20.98 -13.69
CA ARG A 169 -9.29 -22.27 -13.27
C ARG A 169 -8.46 -23.41 -13.84
N ALA A 170 -8.26 -24.45 -13.02
CA ALA A 170 -7.67 -25.71 -13.42
C ALA A 170 -8.27 -26.85 -12.61
N LYS A 171 -7.86 -28.07 -12.95
CA LYS A 171 -8.31 -29.30 -12.29
C LYS A 171 -7.12 -30.04 -11.71
N TRP A 172 -7.31 -30.64 -10.55
CA TRP A 172 -6.39 -31.65 -10.03
C TRP A 172 -6.51 -32.95 -10.83
N SER A 173 -5.63 -33.91 -10.52
CA SER A 173 -5.66 -35.26 -11.09
C SER A 173 -6.97 -36.00 -10.84
N ASP A 174 -7.63 -35.76 -9.70
CA ASP A 174 -8.96 -36.31 -9.37
C ASP A 174 -10.12 -35.62 -10.12
N GLY A 175 -9.81 -34.59 -10.93
CA GLY A 175 -10.80 -33.79 -11.67
C GLY A 175 -11.41 -32.63 -10.88
N THR A 176 -11.08 -32.48 -9.60
CA THR A 176 -11.57 -31.38 -8.75
C THR A 176 -11.02 -30.04 -9.22
N GLU A 177 -11.90 -29.05 -9.35
CA GLU A 177 -11.52 -27.70 -9.81
C GLU A 177 -10.94 -26.82 -8.70
N PHE A 178 -9.88 -26.11 -9.04
CA PHE A 178 -9.32 -25.02 -8.24
C PHE A 178 -9.11 -23.76 -9.08
N GLY A 179 -8.98 -22.62 -8.41
CA GLY A 179 -8.71 -21.33 -9.07
C GLY A 179 -7.50 -20.63 -8.46
N LEU A 180 -6.59 -20.12 -9.30
CA LEU A 180 -5.51 -19.23 -8.88
C LEU A 180 -5.89 -17.78 -9.16
N PHE A 181 -5.95 -16.94 -8.12
CA PHE A 181 -6.38 -15.54 -8.26
C PHE A 181 -5.23 -14.53 -8.18
N SER A 182 -4.05 -14.93 -7.71
CA SER A 182 -2.87 -14.06 -7.62
C SER A 182 -1.58 -14.88 -7.72
N ALA A 183 -0.55 -14.28 -8.32
CA ALA A 183 0.80 -14.83 -8.39
C ALA A 183 1.79 -13.72 -7.99
N ILE A 184 2.45 -13.88 -6.84
CA ILE A 184 3.20 -12.82 -6.15
C ILE A 184 4.67 -13.24 -6.05
N PRO A 185 5.57 -12.63 -6.82
CA PRO A 185 7.00 -12.82 -6.63
C PRO A 185 7.47 -12.11 -5.36
N SER A 186 8.12 -12.84 -4.46
CA SER A 186 8.70 -12.32 -3.21
C SER A 186 10.17 -12.74 -3.12
N PHE A 187 11.05 -11.75 -2.98
CA PHE A 187 12.49 -11.95 -2.97
C PHE A 187 13.11 -11.15 -1.83
N GLY A 188 13.88 -11.81 -0.98
CA GLY A 188 14.58 -11.15 0.12
C GLY A 188 15.12 -12.11 1.18
N GLU A 189 15.19 -11.61 2.41
CA GLU A 189 15.76 -12.31 3.57
C GLU A 189 14.94 -13.53 3.98
N ASP A 190 13.63 -13.53 3.71
CA ASP A 190 12.74 -14.66 4.03
C ASP A 190 12.71 -15.74 2.93
N GLY A 191 13.62 -15.61 1.96
CA GLY A 191 13.71 -16.49 0.80
C GLY A 191 13.17 -15.87 -0.48
N ASN A 192 13.35 -16.64 -1.55
CA ASN A 192 13.02 -16.27 -2.92
C ASN A 192 11.99 -17.28 -3.44
N PHE A 193 10.77 -16.80 -3.67
CA PHE A 193 9.68 -17.64 -4.13
C PHE A 193 8.64 -16.84 -4.91
N ILE A 194 7.82 -17.56 -5.65
CA ILE A 194 6.57 -17.03 -6.22
C ILE A 194 5.42 -17.72 -5.50
N ALA A 195 4.57 -16.94 -4.83
CA ALA A 195 3.38 -17.43 -4.17
C ALA A 195 2.20 -17.43 -5.13
N LEU A 196 1.61 -18.59 -5.37
CA LEU A 196 0.36 -18.75 -6.12
C LEU A 196 -0.79 -18.90 -5.12
N LEU A 197 -1.74 -17.97 -5.17
CA LEU A 197 -2.84 -17.92 -4.19
C LEU A 197 -4.12 -18.50 -4.76
N MET A 198 -4.74 -19.39 -3.99
CA MET A 198 -5.89 -20.18 -4.42
C MET A 198 -7.22 -19.63 -3.90
N THR A 199 -8.28 -19.75 -4.67
CA THR A 199 -9.64 -19.36 -4.27
C THR A 199 -10.23 -20.28 -3.21
N ARG A 200 -9.86 -21.57 -3.19
CA ARG A 200 -10.37 -22.60 -2.29
C ARG A 200 -9.26 -23.22 -1.43
N ASP A 201 -9.68 -23.83 -0.33
CA ASP A 201 -8.79 -24.61 0.54
C ASP A 201 -8.33 -25.89 -0.14
N VAL A 202 -7.08 -26.26 0.13
CA VAL A 202 -6.48 -27.53 -0.24
C VAL A 202 -6.81 -28.62 0.78
N GLY A 203 -7.21 -28.24 1.99
CA GLY A 203 -7.40 -29.12 3.14
C GLY A 203 -8.20 -30.39 2.88
N GLU A 204 -9.17 -30.38 1.97
CA GLU A 204 -9.97 -31.56 1.62
C GLU A 204 -9.20 -32.56 0.73
N HIS A 205 -8.11 -32.15 0.07
CA HIS A 205 -7.33 -32.94 -0.90
C HIS A 205 -5.84 -33.04 -0.55
N GLN A 206 -5.44 -32.87 0.72
CA GLN A 206 -4.03 -32.85 1.11
C GLN A 206 -3.25 -34.10 0.69
N GLY A 207 -3.89 -35.27 0.66
CA GLY A 207 -3.25 -36.55 0.32
C GLY A 207 -2.76 -36.67 -1.13
N GLU A 208 -3.37 -35.96 -2.08
CA GLU A 208 -3.02 -36.06 -3.51
C GLU A 208 -2.15 -34.89 -4.00
N MET A 209 -2.02 -33.84 -3.20
CA MET A 209 -1.24 -32.65 -3.54
C MET A 209 0.27 -32.83 -3.39
N HIS A 210 0.72 -33.97 -2.86
CA HIS A 210 2.08 -34.10 -2.37
C HIS A 210 3.15 -34.04 -3.47
N ASP A 211 2.83 -34.10 -4.76
CA ASP A 211 3.83 -34.14 -5.83
C ASP A 211 3.57 -33.16 -6.99
N MET A 212 3.10 -31.94 -6.68
CA MET A 212 3.11 -30.86 -7.67
C MET A 212 4.49 -30.19 -7.80
N PHE A 213 4.78 -29.68 -8.98
CA PHE A 213 6.00 -28.95 -9.27
C PHE A 213 5.69 -27.56 -9.85
N CYS A 214 6.56 -26.59 -9.58
CA CYS A 214 6.59 -25.34 -10.33
C CYS A 214 7.81 -25.33 -11.24
N SER A 215 7.67 -24.76 -12.43
CA SER A 215 8.77 -24.49 -13.33
C SER A 215 8.61 -23.15 -14.04
N GLY A 216 9.67 -22.69 -14.68
CA GLY A 216 9.69 -21.62 -15.66
C GLY A 216 9.75 -22.15 -17.10
N PRO A 217 9.91 -21.27 -18.10
CA PRO A 217 9.95 -21.67 -19.50
C PRO A 217 10.99 -22.76 -19.77
N ASN A 218 10.65 -23.72 -20.62
CA ASN A 218 11.48 -24.90 -20.92
C ASN A 218 11.80 -25.76 -19.68
N ARG A 219 10.88 -25.81 -18.70
CA ARG A 219 11.05 -26.50 -17.42
C ARG A 219 12.26 -26.03 -16.60
N ALA A 220 12.67 -24.77 -16.79
CA ALA A 220 13.68 -24.16 -15.92
C ALA A 220 13.18 -24.14 -14.46
N HIS A 221 14.09 -24.15 -13.47
CA HIS A 221 13.74 -23.97 -12.06
C HIS A 221 12.72 -24.97 -11.51
N LEU A 222 12.68 -26.19 -12.06
CA LEU A 222 11.77 -27.23 -11.61
C LEU A 222 11.96 -27.50 -10.12
N THR A 223 10.96 -27.14 -9.32
CA THR A 223 10.97 -27.28 -7.86
C THR A 223 9.67 -27.88 -7.40
N LYS A 224 9.75 -28.72 -6.36
CA LYS A 224 8.56 -29.19 -5.67
C LYS A 224 7.81 -27.99 -5.04
N VAL A 225 6.49 -27.97 -5.19
CA VAL A 225 5.64 -26.93 -4.60
C VAL A 225 5.54 -27.13 -3.10
N ARG A 226 5.74 -26.06 -2.31
CA ARG A 226 5.41 -26.07 -0.88
C ARG A 226 3.98 -25.60 -0.69
N VAL A 227 3.15 -26.43 -0.08
CA VAL A 227 1.72 -26.17 0.10
C VAL A 227 1.45 -25.67 1.52
N HIS A 228 0.95 -24.44 1.64
CA HIS A 228 0.51 -23.85 2.90
C HIS A 228 -0.99 -23.59 2.83
N ARG A 229 -1.79 -24.66 3.01
CA ARG A 229 -3.25 -24.65 2.79
C ARG A 229 -3.60 -24.00 1.46
N ARG A 230 -4.02 -22.74 1.44
CA ARG A 230 -4.50 -22.01 0.25
C ARG A 230 -3.42 -21.31 -0.57
N SER A 231 -2.15 -21.53 -0.23
CA SER A 231 -1.01 -20.88 -0.87
C SER A 231 -0.01 -21.91 -1.34
N LEU A 232 0.40 -21.81 -2.60
CA LEU A 232 1.41 -22.67 -3.22
C LEU A 232 2.69 -21.85 -3.39
N LEU A 233 3.80 -22.27 -2.79
CA LEU A 233 5.08 -21.55 -2.90
C LEU A 233 6.03 -22.29 -3.83
N CYS A 234 6.30 -21.66 -4.97
CA CYS A 234 7.32 -22.07 -5.92
C CYS A 234 8.66 -21.46 -5.51
N ALA A 235 9.68 -22.25 -5.13
CA ALA A 235 11.02 -21.70 -4.95
C ALA A 235 11.52 -21.08 -6.26
N TRP A 236 12.18 -19.93 -6.19
CA TRP A 236 12.65 -19.22 -7.39
C TRP A 236 14.10 -18.75 -7.23
N PRO A 237 14.94 -18.79 -8.28
CA PRO A 237 16.33 -18.39 -8.16
C PRO A 237 16.49 -16.93 -7.80
N LYS A 238 17.46 -16.65 -6.92
CA LYS A 238 17.80 -15.29 -6.48
C LYS A 238 18.37 -14.45 -7.62
N GLU A 239 19.04 -15.09 -8.56
CA GLU A 239 19.67 -14.44 -9.72
C GLU A 239 18.63 -13.77 -10.60
N GLU A 240 17.39 -14.29 -10.62
CA GLU A 240 16.27 -13.71 -11.37
C GLU A 240 15.50 -12.64 -10.60
N ALA A 241 15.88 -12.36 -9.35
CA ALA A 241 15.24 -11.34 -8.50
C ALA A 241 15.44 -9.90 -9.00
N HIS A 242 15.94 -9.68 -10.21
CA HIS A 242 15.96 -8.40 -10.92
C HIS A 242 14.87 -8.31 -12.01
N LYS A 243 14.30 -9.43 -12.47
CA LYS A 243 13.25 -9.45 -13.51
C LYS A 243 11.93 -8.89 -12.99
N GLU A 244 11.11 -8.32 -13.87
CA GLU A 244 9.79 -7.78 -13.50
C GLU A 244 8.64 -8.76 -13.76
N SER A 245 8.89 -9.80 -14.57
CA SER A 245 7.89 -10.78 -14.97
C SER A 245 8.47 -12.20 -14.97
N PHE A 246 7.64 -13.16 -14.57
CA PHE A 246 8.00 -14.57 -14.45
C PHE A 246 6.85 -15.41 -15.00
N GLU A 247 7.10 -16.19 -16.04
CA GLU A 247 6.18 -17.24 -16.47
C GLU A 247 6.36 -18.44 -15.54
N VAL A 248 5.27 -18.83 -14.87
CA VAL A 248 5.26 -19.93 -13.92
C VAL A 248 4.29 -20.99 -14.42
N PHE A 249 4.79 -22.21 -14.53
CA PHE A 249 4.02 -23.40 -14.88
C PHE A 249 3.84 -24.22 -13.60
N LEU A 250 2.60 -24.53 -13.25
CA LEU A 250 2.28 -25.52 -12.23
C LEU A 250 2.09 -26.86 -12.95
N GLU A 251 2.92 -27.84 -12.62
CA GLU A 251 2.99 -29.16 -13.24
C GLU A 251 2.55 -30.24 -12.24
N ASP A 252 1.95 -31.31 -12.75
CA ASP A 252 1.73 -32.57 -12.03
C ASP A 252 3.03 -33.42 -11.99
N PRO A 253 3.05 -34.59 -11.32
CA PRO A 253 4.22 -35.46 -11.25
C PRO A 253 4.72 -35.95 -12.62
N GLU A 254 3.81 -36.09 -13.59
CA GLU A 254 4.10 -36.53 -14.95
C GLU A 254 4.67 -35.40 -15.84
N GLY A 255 4.65 -34.16 -15.35
CA GLY A 255 5.11 -32.98 -16.08
C GLY A 255 4.06 -32.38 -17.01
N ASN A 256 2.79 -32.77 -16.88
CA ASN A 256 1.70 -32.08 -17.56
C ASN A 256 1.46 -30.73 -16.88
N ILE A 257 1.33 -29.68 -17.69
CA ILE A 257 1.08 -28.33 -17.21
C ILE A 257 -0.40 -28.23 -16.80
N LEU A 258 -0.65 -28.11 -15.50
CA LEU A 258 -1.98 -27.86 -14.92
C LEU A 258 -2.42 -26.41 -15.12
N VAL A 259 -1.50 -25.47 -14.87
CA VAL A 259 -1.74 -24.03 -15.03
C VAL A 259 -0.48 -23.33 -15.53
N LYS A 260 -0.67 -22.35 -16.42
CA LYS A 260 0.32 -21.31 -16.73
C LYS A 260 -0.14 -19.97 -16.16
N VAL A 261 0.67 -19.32 -15.34
CA VAL A 261 0.42 -17.96 -14.83
C VAL A 261 1.60 -17.03 -15.12
N LEU A 262 1.30 -15.73 -15.24
CA LEU A 262 2.32 -14.69 -15.36
C LEU A 262 2.39 -13.92 -14.03
N ALA A 263 3.43 -14.17 -13.25
CA ALA A 263 3.69 -13.40 -12.04
C ALA A 263 4.43 -12.11 -12.40
N ARG A 264 3.96 -10.97 -11.92
CA ARG A 264 4.55 -9.65 -12.18
C ARG A 264 4.86 -8.93 -10.88
N ARG A 265 5.93 -8.15 -10.88
CA ARG A 265 6.26 -7.19 -9.82
C ARG A 265 6.79 -5.92 -10.45
N LYS A 266 6.60 -4.79 -9.77
CA LYS A 266 7.19 -3.51 -10.17
C LYS A 266 8.33 -3.17 -9.24
N THR A 267 9.56 -3.25 -9.76
CA THR A 267 10.75 -2.98 -8.96
C THR A 267 10.78 -1.51 -8.52
N GLY A 268 11.24 -1.25 -7.31
CA GLY A 268 11.33 0.11 -6.75
C GLY A 268 10.00 0.75 -6.29
N LEU A 269 8.84 0.11 -6.50
CA LEU A 269 7.59 0.67 -5.96
C LEU A 269 7.43 0.47 -4.46
N LEU A 270 8.01 -0.60 -3.92
CA LEU A 270 7.98 -0.94 -2.50
C LEU A 270 9.39 -0.87 -1.93
N LYS A 271 9.50 -0.35 -0.70
CA LYS A 271 10.71 -0.41 0.12
C LYS A 271 10.52 -1.40 1.27
N LYS A 272 11.45 -1.40 2.21
CA LYS A 272 11.25 -2.01 3.53
C LYS A 272 10.48 -1.01 4.41
N TYR A 273 9.45 -1.53 5.04
CA TYR A 273 8.58 -0.86 5.99
C TYR A 273 8.65 -1.65 7.29
N HIS A 274 8.40 -0.99 8.40
CA HIS A 274 8.12 -1.65 9.64
C HIS A 274 6.66 -2.08 9.69
N SER A 275 5.72 -1.17 9.40
CA SER A 275 4.28 -1.45 9.47
C SER A 275 3.53 -1.05 8.21
N VAL A 276 2.73 -1.98 7.69
CA VAL A 276 1.87 -1.77 6.51
C VAL A 276 0.42 -2.15 6.82
N ALA A 277 -0.50 -1.43 6.19
CA ALA A 277 -1.93 -1.69 6.34
C ALA A 277 -2.57 -2.03 5.00
N CYS A 278 -3.60 -2.87 5.04
CA CYS A 278 -4.33 -3.29 3.85
C CYS A 278 -5.73 -2.70 3.87
N VAL A 279 -6.00 -1.88 2.86
CA VAL A 279 -7.28 -1.19 2.69
C VAL A 279 -8.15 -2.03 1.77
N ARG A 280 -9.16 -2.68 2.33
CA ARG A 280 -10.12 -3.48 1.57
C ARG A 280 -11.19 -2.60 0.93
N ASP A 281 -11.82 -3.14 -0.11
CA ASP A 281 -13.00 -2.55 -0.73
C ASP A 281 -14.21 -2.75 0.18
N ILE A 282 -14.76 -1.66 0.69
CA ILE A 282 -16.05 -1.64 1.39
C ILE A 282 -17.13 -0.92 0.56
N PHE A 283 -16.87 -0.63 -0.71
CA PHE A 283 -17.64 0.25 -1.58
C PHE A 283 -18.69 -0.49 -2.44
N VAL A 284 -18.83 -1.80 -2.24
CA VAL A 284 -19.65 -2.67 -3.12
C VAL A 284 -21.15 -2.46 -2.90
N LYS A 285 -21.58 -1.88 -1.77
CA LYS A 285 -22.99 -1.51 -1.54
C LYS A 285 -23.18 -0.02 -1.82
N SER A 286 -23.94 0.28 -2.87
CA SER A 286 -24.20 1.65 -3.35
C SER A 286 -24.92 2.56 -2.35
N GLU A 287 -25.57 1.99 -1.33
CA GLU A 287 -26.34 2.75 -0.34
C GLU A 287 -25.49 3.25 0.84
N GLU A 288 -24.34 2.63 1.11
CA GLU A 288 -23.45 3.00 2.22
C GLU A 288 -22.22 3.82 1.77
N THR A 289 -22.10 4.08 0.46
CA THR A 289 -20.89 4.62 -0.19
C THR A 289 -20.40 5.97 0.38
N PRO A 290 -21.25 6.95 0.73
CA PRO A 290 -20.79 8.20 1.33
C PRO A 290 -20.10 8.01 2.68
N ALA A 291 -20.69 7.20 3.56
CA ALA A 291 -20.15 6.93 4.89
C ALA A 291 -18.83 6.15 4.80
N ALA A 292 -18.80 5.13 3.93
CA ALA A 292 -17.61 4.34 3.64
C ALA A 292 -16.45 5.20 3.13
N THR A 293 -16.70 6.12 2.19
CA THR A 293 -15.64 6.93 1.59
C THR A 293 -15.13 7.99 2.57
N LYS A 294 -16.00 8.54 3.43
CA LYS A 294 -15.57 9.36 4.57
C LYS A 294 -14.64 8.58 5.51
N GLN A 295 -15.06 7.39 5.94
CA GLN A 295 -14.26 6.55 6.84
C GLN A 295 -12.91 6.18 6.21
N LEU A 296 -12.85 5.97 4.90
CA LEU A 296 -11.60 5.72 4.19
C LEU A 296 -10.60 6.85 4.35
N VAL A 297 -11.02 8.10 4.11
CA VAL A 297 -10.14 9.28 4.28
C VAL A 297 -9.65 9.36 5.72
N GLU A 298 -10.59 9.29 6.65
CA GLU A 298 -10.35 9.42 8.08
C GLU A 298 -9.35 8.36 8.57
N TRP A 299 -9.60 7.11 8.25
CA TRP A 299 -8.80 5.98 8.70
C TRP A 299 -7.41 5.95 8.08
N MET A 300 -7.27 6.29 6.80
CA MET A 300 -5.96 6.34 6.15
C MET A 300 -5.10 7.47 6.73
N GLU A 301 -5.67 8.66 6.94
CA GLU A 301 -4.93 9.76 7.57
C GLU A 301 -4.58 9.46 9.04
N TRP A 302 -5.53 8.94 9.81
CA TRP A 302 -5.29 8.56 11.20
C TRP A 302 -4.19 7.51 11.28
N SER A 303 -4.28 6.44 10.48
CA SER A 303 -3.28 5.36 10.48
C SER A 303 -1.90 5.86 10.08
N ASN A 304 -1.82 6.76 9.09
CA ASN A 304 -0.56 7.38 8.66
C ASN A 304 0.05 8.27 9.75
N LEU A 305 -0.75 9.10 10.42
CA LEU A 305 -0.31 9.90 11.57
C LEU A 305 0.23 9.03 12.71
N HIS A 306 -0.35 7.84 12.86
CA HIS A 306 0.01 6.91 13.93
C HIS A 306 1.08 5.89 13.55
N GLY A 307 1.74 6.03 12.39
CA GLY A 307 2.95 5.29 12.07
C GLY A 307 2.80 4.16 11.06
N ILE A 308 1.65 4.03 10.38
CA ILE A 308 1.58 3.19 9.18
C ILE A 308 2.34 3.85 8.05
N GLU A 309 3.34 3.15 7.54
CA GLU A 309 4.29 3.70 6.56
C GLU A 309 3.86 3.46 5.12
N HIS A 310 2.99 2.46 4.88
CA HIS A 310 2.48 2.15 3.55
C HIS A 310 1.11 1.47 3.59
N PHE A 311 0.32 1.76 2.57
CA PHE A 311 -1.00 1.16 2.35
C PHE A 311 -1.01 0.31 1.07
N PHE A 312 -1.44 -0.94 1.20
CA PHE A 312 -1.89 -1.74 0.06
C PHE A 312 -3.38 -1.51 -0.11
N VAL A 313 -3.76 -0.80 -1.18
CA VAL A 313 -5.16 -0.46 -1.42
C VAL A 313 -5.76 -1.36 -2.49
N TYR A 314 -6.84 -2.05 -2.12
CA TYR A 314 -7.53 -2.98 -2.98
C TYR A 314 -8.73 -2.32 -3.64
N THR A 315 -8.80 -2.42 -4.95
CA THR A 315 -9.93 -1.95 -5.76
C THR A 315 -10.40 -3.09 -6.65
N PHE A 316 -11.64 -3.01 -7.10
CA PHE A 316 -12.28 -4.07 -7.87
C PHE A 316 -12.89 -3.49 -9.13
N LYS A 317 -13.17 -4.36 -10.10
CA LYS A 317 -13.93 -3.95 -11.27
C LYS A 317 -15.27 -3.32 -10.86
N GLY A 318 -15.50 -2.10 -11.32
CA GLY A 318 -16.66 -1.30 -10.93
C GLY A 318 -16.48 -0.45 -9.68
N THR A 319 -15.27 -0.34 -9.11
CA THR A 319 -14.96 0.67 -8.09
C THR A 319 -15.31 2.07 -8.61
N ASP A 320 -16.02 2.83 -7.78
CA ASP A 320 -16.51 4.18 -8.09
C ASP A 320 -15.36 5.19 -8.31
N ASP A 321 -15.56 6.14 -9.22
CA ASP A 321 -14.65 7.26 -9.48
C ASP A 321 -14.42 8.12 -8.23
N VAL A 322 -15.39 8.21 -7.30
CA VAL A 322 -15.19 8.92 -6.03
C VAL A 322 -14.06 8.28 -5.19
N VAL A 323 -13.94 6.94 -5.22
CA VAL A 323 -12.88 6.22 -4.52
C VAL A 323 -11.53 6.52 -5.16
N LYS A 324 -11.48 6.63 -6.50
CA LYS A 324 -10.28 7.09 -7.21
C LYS A 324 -9.86 8.48 -6.75
N ASP A 325 -10.77 9.44 -6.69
CA ASP A 325 -10.48 10.80 -6.24
C ASP A 325 -9.92 10.86 -4.82
N VAL A 326 -10.43 10.00 -3.94
CA VAL A 326 -9.97 9.87 -2.55
C VAL A 326 -8.58 9.23 -2.47
N LEU A 327 -8.31 8.21 -3.26
CA LEU A 327 -7.06 7.45 -3.21
C LEU A 327 -5.89 8.13 -3.94
N MET A 328 -6.17 8.92 -4.98
CA MET A 328 -5.12 9.54 -5.81
C MET A 328 -4.12 10.40 -5.03
N PRO A 329 -4.51 11.24 -4.05
CA PRO A 329 -3.56 11.96 -3.19
C PRO A 329 -2.57 11.05 -2.45
N TYR A 330 -3.01 9.88 -1.97
CA TYR A 330 -2.15 8.91 -1.28
C TYR A 330 -1.17 8.22 -2.25
N LEU A 331 -1.67 7.84 -3.43
CA LEU A 331 -0.85 7.24 -4.48
C LEU A 331 0.23 8.22 -4.98
N LYS A 332 -0.13 9.49 -5.18
CA LYS A 332 0.82 10.55 -5.58
C LYS A 332 1.87 10.83 -4.50
N ALA A 333 1.47 10.81 -3.23
CA ALA A 333 2.39 10.98 -2.09
C ALA A 333 3.30 9.76 -1.86
N GLY A 334 3.11 8.65 -2.57
CA GLY A 334 3.87 7.42 -2.38
C GLY A 334 3.56 6.68 -1.08
N LEU A 335 2.46 7.02 -0.41
CA LEU A 335 2.00 6.35 0.82
C LEU A 335 1.19 5.10 0.53
N ALA A 336 0.68 4.97 -0.69
CA ALA A 336 -0.14 3.85 -1.08
C ALA A 336 0.32 3.26 -2.42
N THR A 337 0.04 1.98 -2.61
CA THR A 337 0.04 1.32 -3.91
C THR A 337 -1.27 0.59 -4.11
N ARG A 338 -1.77 0.59 -5.34
CA ARG A 338 -3.06 -0.02 -5.66
C ARG A 338 -2.88 -1.44 -6.18
N ILE A 339 -3.75 -2.34 -5.74
CA ILE A 339 -3.96 -3.68 -6.30
C ILE A 339 -5.37 -3.67 -6.86
N HIS A 340 -5.51 -3.81 -8.18
CA HIS A 340 -6.81 -3.90 -8.83
C HIS A 340 -7.17 -5.37 -9.07
N MET A 341 -8.40 -5.77 -8.74
CA MET A 341 -8.88 -7.15 -8.84
C MET A 341 -10.12 -7.25 -9.75
N ASP A 342 -10.01 -7.99 -10.86
CA ASP A 342 -11.18 -8.38 -11.65
C ASP A 342 -11.84 -9.64 -11.07
N LEU A 343 -12.47 -9.47 -9.91
CA LEU A 343 -13.26 -10.50 -9.23
C LEU A 343 -14.75 -10.18 -9.38
N THR A 344 -15.22 -10.28 -10.61
CA THR A 344 -16.60 -9.93 -11.01
C THR A 344 -17.66 -10.92 -10.53
N ARG A 345 -17.31 -12.19 -10.27
CA ARG A 345 -18.21 -13.18 -9.68
C ARG A 345 -17.44 -14.07 -8.70
N GLY A 346 -17.99 -14.26 -7.50
CA GLY A 346 -17.64 -15.43 -6.70
C GLY A 346 -17.94 -16.70 -7.51
N PRO A 347 -17.37 -17.87 -7.16
CA PRO A 347 -17.80 -19.10 -7.81
C PRO A 347 -19.33 -19.17 -7.71
N GLU A 348 -20.03 -19.36 -8.85
CA GLU A 348 -21.48 -19.55 -8.93
C GLU A 348 -21.90 -20.89 -8.29
N SER A 349 -21.18 -21.34 -7.27
CA SER A 349 -21.44 -22.59 -6.60
C SER A 349 -22.66 -22.39 -5.70
N PRO A 350 -23.79 -23.06 -5.99
CA PRO A 350 -25.00 -22.97 -5.18
C PRO A 350 -24.83 -23.53 -3.76
N HIS A 351 -23.65 -24.09 -3.42
CA HIS A 351 -23.39 -24.79 -2.18
C HIS A 351 -22.63 -23.98 -1.13
N PHE A 352 -22.18 -22.76 -1.44
CA PHE A 352 -21.52 -21.89 -0.46
C PHE A 352 -22.32 -20.60 -0.26
N GLU A 353 -22.99 -20.49 0.88
CA GLU A 353 -23.65 -19.27 1.38
C GLU A 353 -22.63 -18.21 1.85
N VAL A 354 -21.40 -18.21 1.34
CA VAL A 354 -20.41 -17.20 1.67
C VAL A 354 -20.74 -15.96 0.85
N SER A 355 -21.01 -14.83 1.52
CA SER A 355 -21.33 -13.62 0.77
C SER A 355 -20.13 -13.17 -0.07
N GLN A 356 -20.38 -12.52 -1.22
CA GLN A 356 -19.32 -12.06 -2.11
C GLN A 356 -18.29 -11.17 -1.37
N GLU A 357 -18.72 -10.43 -0.35
CA GLU A 357 -17.86 -9.62 0.50
C GLU A 357 -16.86 -10.48 1.28
N GLU A 358 -17.32 -11.55 1.93
CA GLU A 358 -16.45 -12.43 2.72
C GLU A 358 -15.43 -13.15 1.84
N PHE A 359 -15.85 -13.52 0.63
CA PHE A 359 -14.97 -14.12 -0.38
C PHE A 359 -13.87 -13.14 -0.81
N ARG A 360 -14.24 -11.90 -1.18
CA ARG A 360 -13.28 -10.85 -1.55
C ARG A 360 -12.34 -10.55 -0.41
N GLN A 361 -12.84 -10.42 0.81
CA GLN A 361 -12.00 -10.17 1.98
C GLN A 361 -11.00 -11.30 2.21
N SER A 362 -11.43 -12.55 2.08
CA SER A 362 -10.54 -13.71 2.20
C SER A 362 -9.42 -13.68 1.16
N GLN A 363 -9.66 -13.15 -0.04
CA GLN A 363 -8.63 -12.99 -1.06
C GLN A 363 -7.69 -11.82 -0.77
N VAL A 364 -8.25 -10.67 -0.37
CA VAL A 364 -7.48 -9.47 0.00
C VAL A 364 -6.53 -9.76 1.14
N VAL A 365 -6.98 -10.39 2.23
CA VAL A 365 -6.13 -10.64 3.42
C VAL A 365 -4.91 -11.52 3.08
N ARG A 366 -5.07 -12.48 2.16
CA ARG A 366 -3.99 -13.38 1.72
C ARG A 366 -3.04 -12.70 0.74
N ASP A 367 -3.59 -12.01 -0.26
CA ASP A 367 -2.75 -11.25 -1.20
C ASP A 367 -1.93 -10.18 -0.47
N CYS A 368 -2.55 -9.48 0.48
CA CYS A 368 -1.91 -8.51 1.37
C CYS A 368 -0.73 -9.11 2.13
N LEU A 369 -0.94 -10.26 2.78
CA LEU A 369 0.10 -10.97 3.53
C LEU A 369 1.33 -11.25 2.65
N TYR A 370 1.12 -11.78 1.45
CA TYR A 370 2.23 -12.15 0.55
C TYR A 370 2.92 -10.95 -0.12
N ARG A 371 2.20 -9.85 -0.34
CA ARG A 371 2.83 -8.58 -0.79
C ARG A 371 3.62 -7.89 0.31
N ALA A 372 3.25 -8.11 1.57
CA ALA A 372 4.01 -7.64 2.72
C ALA A 372 5.28 -8.46 2.97
N LYS A 373 5.34 -9.74 2.55
CA LYS A 373 6.54 -10.57 2.70
C LYS A 373 7.75 -9.92 2.04
N ASN A 374 8.89 -9.94 2.73
CA ASN A 374 10.11 -9.22 2.38
C ASN A 374 9.99 -7.68 2.30
N HIS A 375 8.83 -7.08 2.57
CA HIS A 375 8.61 -5.63 2.51
C HIS A 375 8.17 -5.02 3.83
N ALA A 376 7.59 -5.78 4.76
CA ALA A 376 7.13 -5.30 6.05
C ALA A 376 7.51 -6.26 7.18
N THR A 377 7.72 -5.74 8.39
CA THR A 377 7.78 -6.58 9.60
C THR A 377 6.37 -6.96 10.05
N TRP A 378 5.51 -5.96 10.19
CA TRP A 378 4.13 -6.10 10.64
C TRP A 378 3.15 -5.69 9.56
N VAL A 379 2.07 -6.47 9.41
CA VAL A 379 1.00 -6.22 8.44
C VAL A 379 -0.36 -6.31 9.12
N MET A 380 -1.28 -5.43 8.71
CA MET A 380 -2.66 -5.39 9.19
C MET A 380 -3.63 -5.79 8.07
N PRO A 381 -3.77 -7.10 7.79
CA PRO A 381 -4.58 -7.57 6.67
C PRO A 381 -6.08 -7.52 6.96
N SER A 382 -6.49 -7.67 8.23
CA SER A 382 -7.89 -7.89 8.62
C SER A 382 -8.61 -6.67 9.16
N VAL A 383 -7.90 -5.55 9.38
CA VAL A 383 -8.43 -4.35 10.03
C VAL A 383 -9.29 -3.58 9.03
N ASP A 384 -10.49 -3.22 9.45
CA ASP A 384 -11.45 -2.51 8.61
C ASP A 384 -11.27 -0.99 8.76
N ILE A 385 -11.73 -0.20 7.79
CA ILE A 385 -11.53 1.26 7.80
C ILE A 385 -12.41 1.99 8.82
N ASP A 386 -13.27 1.26 9.53
CA ASP A 386 -14.05 1.72 10.66
C ASP A 386 -13.46 1.26 12.00
N GLU A 387 -12.24 0.71 12.01
CA GLU A 387 -11.57 0.16 13.18
C GLU A 387 -10.26 0.88 13.50
N TYR A 388 -10.17 1.44 14.71
CA TYR A 388 -9.05 2.26 15.18
C TYR A 388 -8.40 1.61 16.40
N PHE A 389 -7.07 1.59 16.46
CA PHE A 389 -6.36 1.01 17.60
C PHE A 389 -6.33 1.94 18.80
N HIS A 390 -6.49 1.35 19.98
CA HIS A 390 -6.19 1.98 21.25
C HIS A 390 -5.17 1.13 21.99
N LEU A 391 -4.01 1.71 22.35
CA LEU A 391 -2.99 1.08 23.19
C LEU A 391 -2.83 1.85 24.50
N ASN A 392 -2.58 1.13 25.59
CA ASN A 392 -2.31 1.71 26.90
C ASN A 392 -0.81 1.98 27.08
N SER A 393 -0.49 3.00 27.88
CA SER A 393 0.87 3.45 28.15
C SER A 393 1.74 2.38 28.82
N HIS A 394 1.15 1.42 29.54
CA HIS A 394 1.86 0.31 30.19
C HIS A 394 2.63 -0.62 29.22
N VAL A 395 2.27 -0.61 27.93
CA VAL A 395 3.00 -1.35 26.89
C VAL A 395 4.40 -0.74 26.66
N PHE A 396 4.54 0.56 26.92
CA PHE A 396 5.72 1.33 26.55
C PHE A 396 6.65 1.54 27.76
N PRO A 397 7.97 1.39 27.59
CA PRO A 397 8.92 1.53 28.70
C PRO A 397 8.84 2.86 29.45
N ASP A 398 8.54 3.95 28.73
CA ASP A 398 8.49 5.31 29.30
C ASP A 398 7.13 5.66 29.90
N GLY A 399 6.17 4.70 29.93
CA GLY A 399 4.82 4.94 30.42
C GLY A 399 4.05 5.98 29.62
N LYS A 400 4.40 6.17 28.33
CA LYS A 400 3.73 7.08 27.39
C LYS A 400 3.49 6.39 26.06
N VAL A 401 2.30 6.58 25.49
CA VAL A 401 1.98 6.11 24.15
C VAL A 401 2.58 7.09 23.14
N PRO A 402 3.51 6.66 22.27
CA PRO A 402 4.08 7.54 21.25
C PRO A 402 3.03 7.85 20.18
N GLN A 403 3.14 9.02 19.54
CA GLN A 403 2.21 9.42 18.47
C GLN A 403 2.18 8.39 17.34
N ASP A 404 3.34 7.83 16.98
CA ASP A 404 3.54 6.84 15.93
C ASP A 404 3.47 5.40 16.48
N PHE A 405 2.59 5.12 17.44
CA PHE A 405 2.57 3.82 18.11
C PHE A 405 2.25 2.64 17.18
N LEU A 406 1.63 2.82 16.02
CA LEU A 406 1.46 1.73 15.04
C LEU A 406 2.79 1.37 14.35
N ARG A 407 3.84 2.17 14.52
CA ARG A 407 5.19 1.84 14.07
C ARG A 407 6.01 1.15 15.14
N THR A 408 5.83 1.46 16.42
CA THR A 408 6.71 0.96 17.49
C THR A 408 6.00 0.06 18.50
N GLY A 409 4.68 0.10 18.53
CA GLY A 409 3.83 -0.55 19.51
C GLY A 409 3.83 -2.07 19.39
N TRP A 410 3.94 -2.63 18.19
CA TRP A 410 3.93 -4.09 18.01
C TRP A 410 5.13 -4.76 18.68
N ASP A 411 6.33 -4.21 18.45
CA ASP A 411 7.54 -4.69 19.11
C ASP A 411 7.53 -4.41 20.61
N ALA A 412 6.94 -3.28 21.05
CA ALA A 412 6.76 -2.99 22.47
C ALA A 412 5.80 -3.98 23.14
N ILE A 413 4.71 -4.39 22.47
CA ILE A 413 3.81 -5.45 22.92
C ILE A 413 4.59 -6.75 23.08
N VAL A 414 5.30 -7.18 22.03
CA VAL A 414 6.10 -8.42 22.05
C VAL A 414 7.12 -8.42 23.20
N LYS A 415 7.84 -7.30 23.36
CA LYS A 415 8.84 -7.13 24.42
C LYS A 415 8.21 -7.12 25.82
N SER A 416 7.07 -6.47 26.00
CA SER A 416 6.38 -6.44 27.30
C SER A 416 5.87 -7.82 27.73
N GLN A 417 5.66 -8.74 26.78
CA GLN A 417 5.36 -10.16 27.03
C GLN A 417 6.61 -11.03 27.21
N GLY A 418 7.81 -10.44 27.24
CA GLY A 418 9.08 -11.16 27.37
C GLY A 418 9.40 -12.08 26.19
N LYS A 419 8.88 -11.76 24.99
CA LYS A 419 9.10 -12.54 23.76
C LYS A 419 10.03 -11.80 22.80
N LYS A 420 10.58 -12.53 21.83
CA LYS A 420 11.26 -11.96 20.66
C LYS A 420 10.29 -11.87 19.49
N THR A 421 10.46 -10.87 18.63
CA THR A 421 9.64 -10.70 17.42
C THR A 421 9.66 -11.94 16.51
N SER A 422 10.77 -12.68 16.48
CA SER A 422 10.90 -13.93 15.72
C SER A 422 10.06 -15.10 16.27
N GLU A 423 9.58 -15.03 17.51
CA GLU A 423 8.80 -16.09 18.15
C GLU A 423 7.28 -15.84 18.06
N VAL A 424 6.87 -14.67 17.54
CA VAL A 424 5.48 -14.23 17.51
C VAL A 424 4.99 -14.19 16.06
N HIS A 425 3.91 -14.91 15.79
CA HIS A 425 3.28 -14.91 14.46
C HIS A 425 2.19 -13.84 14.36
N SER A 426 1.46 -13.56 15.44
CA SER A 426 0.39 -12.56 15.45
C SER A 426 0.18 -11.91 16.81
N ILE A 427 -0.44 -10.73 16.75
CA ILE A 427 -1.03 -10.04 17.90
C ILE A 427 -2.52 -9.89 17.60
N SER A 428 -3.37 -10.38 18.50
CA SER A 428 -4.82 -10.35 18.34
C SER A 428 -5.50 -9.36 19.30
N PHE A 429 -6.49 -8.66 18.76
CA PHE A 429 -7.22 -7.59 19.42
C PHE A 429 -8.71 -7.92 19.51
N LEU A 430 -9.28 -7.70 20.69
CA LEU A 430 -10.71 -7.62 20.89
C LEU A 430 -11.22 -6.23 20.52
N ARG A 431 -12.54 -6.10 20.38
CA ARG A 431 -13.16 -4.89 19.82
C ARG A 431 -14.24 -4.35 20.75
N PHE A 432 -14.22 -3.04 20.97
CA PHE A 432 -15.39 -2.30 21.45
C PHE A 432 -16.13 -1.70 20.27
N ARG A 433 -17.45 -1.67 20.34
CA ARG A 433 -18.23 -0.92 19.36
C ARG A 433 -18.44 0.51 19.84
N PHE A 434 -18.24 1.47 18.94
CA PHE A 434 -18.53 2.88 19.14
C PHE A 434 -19.72 3.32 18.29
N ALA A 435 -20.49 4.27 18.82
CA ALA A 435 -21.48 4.99 18.03
C ALA A 435 -20.76 5.91 17.02
N PRO A 436 -21.22 6.00 15.76
CA PRO A 436 -20.66 6.95 14.82
C PRO A 436 -20.95 8.39 15.26
N ALA A 437 -20.03 9.31 14.98
CA ALA A 437 -20.29 10.74 15.17
C ALA A 437 -21.41 11.23 14.22
N PRO A 438 -22.08 12.35 14.56
CA PRO A 438 -23.05 12.98 13.67
C PRO A 438 -22.49 13.26 12.28
N PHE A 439 -23.37 13.32 11.29
CA PHE A 439 -23.00 13.66 9.92
C PHE A 439 -22.25 15.00 9.88
N GLY A 440 -21.18 15.08 9.09
CA GLY A 440 -20.31 16.25 8.98
C GLY A 440 -19.11 16.28 9.94
N ASN A 441 -19.10 15.50 11.03
CA ASN A 441 -17.97 15.40 11.96
C ASN A 441 -17.10 14.17 11.66
N LEU A 442 -15.85 14.14 12.11
CA LEU A 442 -15.03 12.93 12.08
C LEU A 442 -15.68 11.83 12.93
N THR A 443 -15.64 10.59 12.46
CA THR A 443 -16.21 9.44 13.17
C THR A 443 -15.55 9.23 14.54
N ILE A 444 -14.23 9.39 14.61
CA ILE A 444 -13.43 9.30 15.86
C ILE A 444 -13.76 10.40 16.87
N SER A 445 -14.46 11.47 16.46
CA SER A 445 -14.90 12.51 17.40
C SER A 445 -16.04 12.02 18.30
N SER A 446 -16.63 10.86 18.02
CA SER A 446 -17.59 10.23 18.92
C SER A 446 -16.87 9.53 20.07
N SER A 447 -17.25 9.93 21.28
CA SER A 447 -16.72 9.39 22.54
C SER A 447 -17.66 8.35 23.17
N TRP A 448 -18.64 7.82 22.44
CA TRP A 448 -19.64 6.91 23.02
C TRP A 448 -19.43 5.48 22.54
N ARG A 449 -19.22 4.56 23.48
CA ARG A 449 -19.06 3.12 23.21
C ARG A 449 -19.97 2.22 24.02
N GLU A 450 -20.14 1.00 23.52
CA GLU A 450 -20.81 -0.07 24.25
C GLU A 450 -20.05 -0.40 25.56
N PRO A 451 -20.76 -0.76 26.65
CA PRO A 451 -20.11 -1.06 27.92
C PRO A 451 -19.26 -2.33 27.88
N GLN A 452 -19.62 -3.28 27.02
CA GLN A 452 -18.97 -4.57 26.88
C GLN A 452 -18.27 -4.67 25.52
N LEU A 453 -17.30 -5.59 25.45
CA LEU A 453 -16.70 -5.98 24.17
C LEU A 453 -17.78 -6.51 23.23
N GLN A 454 -17.58 -6.29 21.94
CA GLN A 454 -18.47 -6.79 20.91
C GLN A 454 -18.58 -8.31 21.01
N GLN A 455 -19.80 -8.83 20.89
CA GLN A 455 -20.10 -10.26 20.92
C GLN A 455 -20.43 -10.78 19.51
N ARG A 456 -20.24 -12.08 19.28
CA ARG A 456 -20.59 -12.73 18.01
C ARG A 456 -22.10 -12.65 17.79
N LYS A 457 -22.53 -12.30 16.58
CA LYS A 457 -23.95 -12.23 16.22
C LYS A 457 -24.65 -13.55 16.57
N GLY A 458 -25.74 -13.47 17.34
CA GLY A 458 -26.50 -14.63 17.81
C GLY A 458 -25.92 -15.38 19.01
N ASN A 459 -24.76 -14.98 19.54
CA ASN A 459 -24.18 -15.60 20.72
C ASN A 459 -23.58 -14.55 21.68
N ARG A 460 -24.36 -14.18 22.70
CA ARG A 460 -23.95 -13.20 23.72
C ARG A 460 -22.79 -13.66 24.61
N ASN A 461 -22.50 -14.96 24.63
CA ASN A 461 -21.45 -15.50 25.48
C ASN A 461 -20.12 -15.67 24.74
N GLN A 462 -20.07 -15.33 23.44
CA GLN A 462 -18.84 -15.41 22.65
C GLN A 462 -18.40 -14.02 22.22
N PRO A 463 -17.14 -13.62 22.49
CA PRO A 463 -16.61 -12.38 21.96
C PRO A 463 -16.63 -12.41 20.42
N ALA A 464 -16.72 -11.23 19.82
CA ALA A 464 -16.54 -11.06 18.39
C ALA A 464 -15.20 -11.63 17.97
N LEU A 465 -15.14 -12.09 16.73
CA LEU A 465 -13.91 -12.64 16.18
C LEU A 465 -12.78 -11.60 16.27
N PRO A 466 -11.58 -11.99 16.71
CA PRO A 466 -10.48 -11.05 16.87
C PRO A 466 -10.03 -10.48 15.52
N LYS A 467 -9.31 -9.37 15.60
CA LYS A 467 -8.55 -8.78 14.49
C LYS A 467 -7.07 -8.90 14.79
N PHE A 468 -6.25 -8.88 13.75
CA PHE A 468 -4.86 -9.24 13.88
C PHE A 468 -3.92 -8.22 13.25
N VAL A 469 -2.80 -8.03 13.94
CA VAL A 469 -1.54 -7.57 13.36
C VAL A 469 -0.65 -8.80 13.22
N MET A 470 -0.14 -9.06 12.03
CA MET A 470 0.64 -10.26 11.72
C MET A 470 2.10 -9.91 11.54
N ASN A 471 2.99 -10.79 12.01
CA ASN A 471 4.37 -10.78 11.56
C ASN A 471 4.40 -11.36 10.13
N ALA A 472 4.67 -10.51 9.14
CA ALA A 472 4.57 -10.88 7.72
C ALA A 472 5.53 -12.03 7.36
N HIS A 473 6.65 -12.15 8.07
CA HIS A 473 7.65 -13.19 7.88
C HIS A 473 7.18 -14.56 8.36
N LYS A 474 6.32 -14.59 9.39
CA LYS A 474 5.98 -15.82 10.11
C LYS A 474 4.66 -16.44 9.67
N VAL A 475 3.73 -15.67 9.12
CA VAL A 475 2.42 -16.19 8.71
C VAL A 475 2.42 -16.55 7.22
N TYR A 476 1.91 -17.73 6.87
CA TYR A 476 1.78 -18.22 5.49
C TYR A 476 0.32 -18.34 5.02
N ASP A 477 -0.63 -18.48 5.94
CA ASP A 477 -2.05 -18.48 5.58
C ASP A 477 -2.92 -17.87 6.67
N LEU A 478 -3.91 -17.12 6.22
CA LEU A 478 -4.88 -16.39 7.04
C LEU A 478 -6.24 -16.46 6.35
N TRP A 479 -7.27 -16.74 7.14
CA TRP A 479 -8.65 -16.55 6.69
C TRP A 479 -9.39 -15.66 7.66
N TRP A 480 -9.60 -14.42 7.19
CA TRP A 480 -10.24 -13.25 7.79
C TRP A 480 -9.97 -13.00 9.29
N HIS A 481 -10.33 -13.94 10.17
CA HIS A 481 -10.17 -13.88 11.62
C HIS A 481 -9.37 -15.04 12.23
N SER A 482 -8.69 -15.84 11.42
CA SER A 482 -7.98 -17.03 11.89
C SER A 482 -6.67 -17.21 11.14
N VAL A 483 -5.58 -17.27 11.91
CA VAL A 483 -4.27 -17.69 11.40
C VAL A 483 -4.27 -19.21 11.29
N TYR A 484 -3.93 -19.73 10.11
CA TYR A 484 -4.05 -21.16 9.85
C TYR A 484 -2.73 -21.87 9.57
N ASN A 485 -1.72 -21.12 9.12
CA ASN A 485 -0.41 -21.67 8.83
C ASN A 485 0.66 -20.61 9.11
N PHE A 486 1.69 -20.99 9.87
CA PHE A 486 2.79 -20.14 10.27
C PHE A 486 4.06 -20.98 10.51
N ASP A 487 5.20 -20.31 10.61
CA ASP A 487 6.50 -20.92 10.90
C ASP A 487 6.51 -21.61 12.28
N GLU A 488 6.98 -22.86 12.34
CA GLU A 488 7.09 -23.63 13.59
C GLU A 488 7.96 -22.91 14.64
N GLY A 489 8.90 -22.07 14.21
CA GLY A 489 9.73 -21.24 15.09
C GLY A 489 9.02 -20.03 15.71
N ALA A 490 7.76 -19.76 15.34
CA ALA A 490 6.97 -18.65 15.86
C ALA A 490 5.66 -19.16 16.51
N PRO A 491 5.73 -19.85 17.66
CA PRO A 491 4.58 -20.55 18.23
C PRO A 491 3.56 -19.63 18.91
N TYR A 492 3.84 -18.33 19.06
CA TYR A 492 3.02 -17.43 19.88
C TYR A 492 2.06 -16.55 19.08
N ASP A 493 0.79 -16.60 19.49
CA ASP A 493 -0.25 -15.58 19.29
C ASP A 493 -0.36 -14.76 20.57
N ILE A 494 -0.03 -13.47 20.54
CA ILE A 494 -0.22 -12.57 21.68
C ILE A 494 -1.67 -12.07 21.65
N ARG A 495 -2.49 -12.59 22.56
CA ARG A 495 -3.86 -12.10 22.77
C ARG A 495 -3.84 -10.94 23.75
N LEU A 496 -4.14 -9.73 23.26
CA LEU A 496 -4.19 -8.57 24.12
C LEU A 496 -5.48 -8.53 24.93
N ASN A 497 -5.32 -8.32 26.23
CA ASN A 497 -6.41 -7.92 27.10
C ASN A 497 -6.84 -6.49 26.73
N GLU A 498 -8.15 -6.21 26.78
CA GLU A 498 -8.76 -4.93 26.44
C GLU A 498 -8.23 -3.73 27.26
N THR A 499 -7.68 -3.99 28.45
CA THR A 499 -7.03 -2.98 29.30
C THR A 499 -5.65 -2.57 28.78
N ILE A 500 -4.98 -3.45 28.04
CA ILE A 500 -3.67 -3.22 27.41
C ILE A 500 -3.87 -2.62 26.02
N GLY A 501 -4.77 -3.19 25.23
CA GLY A 501 -5.10 -2.67 23.91
C GLY A 501 -6.36 -3.30 23.32
N ALA A 502 -7.08 -2.51 22.53
CA ALA A 502 -8.31 -2.92 21.86
C ALA A 502 -8.47 -2.17 20.53
N LEU A 503 -9.43 -2.60 19.73
CA LEU A 503 -9.89 -1.86 18.56
C LEU A 503 -11.24 -1.20 18.85
N ASN A 504 -11.37 0.04 18.41
CA ASN A 504 -12.60 0.83 18.46
C ASN A 504 -13.27 0.72 17.10
N HIS A 505 -14.41 0.02 17.07
CA HIS A 505 -15.14 -0.34 15.86
C HIS A 505 -16.38 0.57 15.72
N TYR A 506 -16.31 1.57 14.84
CA TYR A 506 -17.36 2.59 14.68
C TYR A 506 -18.40 2.15 13.64
N ARG A 507 -19.51 1.60 14.11
CA ARG A 507 -20.62 1.20 13.23
C ARG A 507 -21.97 1.74 13.68
N PRO A 508 -22.84 2.12 12.74
CA PRO A 508 -24.25 2.36 13.06
C PRO A 508 -24.84 1.11 13.73
N PRO A 509 -25.81 1.26 14.65
CA PRO A 509 -26.51 0.15 15.27
C PRO A 509 -27.10 -0.78 14.20
N LEU A 510 -26.53 -1.98 14.06
CA LEU A 510 -26.76 -2.85 12.89
C LEU A 510 -28.18 -3.41 12.83
N HIS A 511 -28.88 -3.46 13.96
CA HIS A 511 -30.29 -3.80 14.08
C HIS A 511 -30.73 -3.29 15.45
N VAL A 512 -31.15 -2.02 15.53
CA VAL A 512 -32.09 -1.67 16.59
C VAL A 512 -33.39 -2.24 16.09
N ASP A 513 -33.77 -3.38 16.66
CA ASP A 513 -35.18 -3.76 16.71
C ASP A 513 -35.89 -2.51 17.25
N HIS A 514 -36.62 -1.79 16.38
CA HIS A 514 -37.11 -0.43 16.64
C HIS A 514 -37.99 -0.31 17.90
N ASN A 515 -38.26 -1.44 18.56
CA ASN A 515 -38.97 -1.54 19.83
C ASN A 515 -38.08 -1.51 21.09
N ARG A 516 -36.74 -1.27 21.01
CA ARG A 516 -35.90 -1.05 22.21
C ARG A 516 -34.96 0.17 22.06
N ASP A 517 -35.37 1.28 22.68
CA ASP A 517 -34.72 2.60 22.80
C ASP A 517 -33.34 2.64 23.50
N THR A 518 -32.64 1.52 23.65
CA THR A 518 -31.29 1.55 24.22
C THR A 518 -30.27 1.78 23.12
N PHE A 519 -29.80 3.04 23.00
CA PHE A 519 -28.46 3.33 22.49
C PHE A 519 -27.49 2.38 23.21
N LEU A 520 -26.98 1.35 22.51
CA LEU A 520 -26.09 0.37 23.13
C LEU A 520 -24.78 1.01 23.61
N ALA A 521 -24.40 2.13 23.00
CA ALA A 521 -23.25 2.93 23.38
C ALA A 521 -23.60 3.90 24.52
N THR A 522 -23.29 3.51 25.76
CA THR A 522 -23.63 4.26 26.99
C THR A 522 -22.42 4.70 27.81
N ILE A 523 -21.21 4.28 27.43
CA ILE A 523 -19.98 4.64 28.13
C ILE A 523 -19.27 5.76 27.38
N PHE A 524 -18.92 6.82 28.12
CA PHE A 524 -18.08 7.90 27.62
C PHE A 524 -16.60 7.48 27.65
N ASP A 525 -15.93 7.62 26.51
CA ASP A 525 -14.54 7.25 26.24
C ASP A 525 -13.97 8.19 25.16
N ASP A 526 -13.19 9.19 25.56
CA ASP A 526 -12.70 10.28 24.71
C ASP A 526 -11.31 10.04 24.11
N LYS A 527 -10.76 8.83 24.27
CA LYS A 527 -9.37 8.51 23.89
C LYS A 527 -9.03 8.91 22.46
N LEU A 528 -9.90 8.57 21.50
CA LEU A 528 -9.69 8.93 20.09
C LEU A 528 -10.21 10.33 19.72
N ALA A 529 -11.12 10.89 20.51
CA ALA A 529 -11.68 12.22 20.22
C ALA A 529 -10.59 13.31 20.26
N SER A 530 -9.55 13.10 21.08
CA SER A 530 -8.38 13.97 21.18
C SER A 530 -7.59 14.10 19.87
N ASP A 531 -7.62 13.09 18.99
CA ASP A 531 -6.94 13.11 17.69
C ASP A 531 -7.67 13.94 16.64
N SER A 532 -8.95 14.28 16.85
CA SER A 532 -9.81 14.89 15.83
C SER A 532 -9.20 16.16 15.23
N SER A 533 -8.63 17.03 16.05
CA SER A 533 -8.05 18.31 15.59
C SER A 533 -6.82 18.11 14.71
N MET A 534 -5.92 17.20 15.10
CA MET A 534 -4.73 16.84 14.33
C MET A 534 -5.12 16.12 13.03
N LEU A 535 -6.15 15.27 13.08
CA LEU A 535 -6.65 14.55 11.92
C LEU A 535 -7.29 15.50 10.89
N GLU A 536 -8.10 16.45 11.34
CA GLU A 536 -8.65 17.51 10.48
C GLU A 536 -7.54 18.30 9.77
N GLU A 537 -6.48 18.64 10.49
CA GLU A 537 -5.33 19.34 9.91
C GLU A 537 -4.62 18.49 8.85
N ALA A 538 -4.38 17.21 9.13
CA ALA A 538 -3.75 16.29 8.19
C ALA A 538 -4.57 16.11 6.91
N ILE A 539 -5.88 15.92 7.06
CA ILE A 539 -6.82 15.85 5.93
C ILE A 539 -6.78 17.15 5.13
N ARG A 540 -6.88 18.31 5.79
CA ARG A 540 -6.82 19.62 5.14
C ARG A 540 -5.53 19.78 4.34
N LYS A 541 -4.39 19.41 4.91
CA LYS A 541 -3.09 19.47 4.26
C LYS A 541 -3.02 18.57 3.03
N ARG A 542 -3.57 17.35 3.09
CA ARG A 542 -3.51 16.40 1.98
C ARG A 542 -4.39 16.80 0.80
N PHE A 543 -5.61 17.24 1.10
CA PHE A 543 -6.62 17.50 0.08
C PHE A 543 -6.67 18.96 -0.35
N GLY A 544 -6.03 19.88 0.39
CA GLY A 544 -6.03 21.31 0.09
C GLY A 544 -7.38 21.98 0.33
N GLU A 545 -8.28 21.35 1.09
CA GLU A 545 -9.63 21.86 1.38
C GLU A 545 -10.07 21.52 2.81
N HIS A 546 -11.05 22.26 3.34
CA HIS A 546 -11.61 22.01 4.67
C HIS A 546 -12.36 20.66 4.72
N LEU A 547 -12.33 19.98 5.87
CA LEU A 547 -12.97 18.67 6.06
C LEU A 547 -14.44 18.67 5.61
N SER A 548 -15.22 19.66 6.03
CA SER A 548 -16.63 19.78 5.64
C SER A 548 -16.84 19.83 4.12
N ASN A 549 -15.95 20.47 3.39
CA ASN A 549 -16.03 20.60 1.93
C ASN A 549 -15.66 19.28 1.26
N LEU A 550 -14.60 18.62 1.75
CA LEU A 550 -14.22 17.29 1.30
C LEU A 550 -15.36 16.29 1.53
N MET A 551 -15.94 16.27 2.73
CA MET A 551 -17.04 15.38 3.09
C MET A 551 -18.27 15.62 2.22
N LYS A 552 -18.62 16.88 1.98
CA LYS A 552 -19.69 17.26 1.06
C LYS A 552 -19.41 16.75 -0.35
N ARG A 553 -18.24 17.06 -0.91
CA ARG A 553 -17.82 16.64 -2.26
C ARG A 553 -17.81 15.13 -2.46
N VAL A 554 -17.31 14.40 -1.47
CA VAL A 554 -17.25 12.93 -1.49
C VAL A 554 -18.66 12.33 -1.34
N SER A 555 -19.55 12.95 -0.56
CA SER A 555 -20.92 12.46 -0.36
C SER A 555 -21.84 12.75 -1.54
N GLU A 556 -21.67 13.90 -2.21
CA GLU A 556 -22.50 14.34 -3.35
C GLU A 556 -22.17 13.61 -4.66
N LYS A 557 -20.96 13.06 -4.79
CA LYS A 557 -20.58 12.17 -5.89
C LYS A 557 -21.22 10.81 -5.66
N HIS A 558 -22.53 10.74 -5.88
CA HIS A 558 -23.23 9.47 -5.93
C HIS A 558 -22.73 8.67 -7.15
N PRO A 559 -22.60 7.34 -7.03
CA PRO A 559 -22.46 6.50 -8.21
C PRO A 559 -23.59 6.86 -9.16
N ALA A 560 -23.27 7.13 -10.44
CA ALA A 560 -24.29 7.36 -11.45
C ALA A 560 -25.30 6.22 -11.32
N THR A 561 -26.50 6.52 -10.82
CA THR A 561 -27.53 5.51 -10.54
C THR A 561 -27.65 4.67 -11.79
N ARG A 562 -27.29 3.37 -11.69
CA ARG A 562 -27.43 2.46 -12.82
C ARG A 562 -28.85 2.67 -13.35
N PRO A 563 -29.03 3.04 -14.64
CA PRO A 563 -30.36 3.27 -15.17
C PRO A 563 -31.16 2.04 -14.81
N SER A 564 -32.25 2.25 -14.05
CA SER A 564 -33.12 1.17 -13.59
C SER A 564 -33.40 0.32 -14.82
N VAL A 565 -32.94 -0.92 -14.82
CA VAL A 565 -33.30 -1.87 -15.87
C VAL A 565 -34.80 -2.04 -15.66
N GLN A 566 -35.59 -1.29 -16.42
CA GLN A 566 -37.03 -1.50 -16.49
C GLN A 566 -37.17 -2.95 -16.95
N SER A 567 -37.62 -3.80 -16.05
CA SER A 567 -37.95 -5.19 -16.35
C SER A 567 -39.11 -5.15 -17.35
N SER A 568 -38.78 -5.27 -18.62
CA SER A 568 -39.74 -5.50 -19.71
C SER A 568 -40.18 -6.94 -19.73
#